data_AF-A0A7C7J9Q0-F1
#
_entry.id   AF-A0A7C7J9Q0-F1
#
_cell.length_a   1.000
_cell.length_b   1.000
_cell.length_c   1.000
_cell.angle_alpha   90.00
_cell.angle_beta   90.00
_cell.angle_gamma   90.00
#
_symmetry.space_group_name_H-M   'P 1'
#
loop_
_entity.id
_entity.type
_entity.pdbx_description
1 polymer ?
#
loop_
_entity_poly.entity_id
_entity_poly.type
_entity_poly.pdbx_seq_one_letter_code
_entity_poly.pdbx_strand_id
1 'polypeptide(L)'
;MASATPLVAPSDGDVVGNSADNSHSQVGSPNSPFRDIPEVYSQAVAFSPELDWWLERDSEEVRALVITRDLYSLHTWQEKYQLLPEQSGDEAGGRLVESDVESLTGIQHRIVTLPGWQVAKLAGVSGTMVVMKPPENPQTASDSGRDGFSAGIATGDGEDVIGGDDAPQPTTWAAVDLHGATGSWQRNITGQGVNVAIVDSGIDFAHPDLNGTQARVDDPTSPWDGWPIMFDGRSLHRWLNDGDTYPSDGSSWFADTSTTDLDADGDGLLDSSGLNITGLVSQSGVWHLGEHPDNNLQNKVGDDVAVLVVDEVSNSTYDTVYVDLDGDGEFGDEFPMR
;
A
#
# COMPACT_ATOMS: atom_id res chain seq x y z
N MET A 1 16.95 9.25 46.68
CA MET A 1 18.32 9.22 46.16
C MET A 1 18.88 7.82 46.34
N ALA A 2 18.80 7.01 45.28
CA ALA A 2 19.39 5.69 45.21
C ALA A 2 20.11 5.63 43.86
N SER A 3 21.45 5.60 43.94
CA SER A 3 22.35 5.58 42.78
C SER A 3 22.43 4.16 42.23
N ALA A 4 22.04 3.98 40.97
CA ALA A 4 22.30 2.75 40.24
C ALA A 4 23.73 2.80 39.66
N THR A 5 24.55 1.85 40.10
CA THR A 5 25.90 1.57 39.59
C THR A 5 25.80 1.01 38.16
N PRO A 6 26.66 1.43 37.21
CA PRO A 6 26.66 0.87 35.87
C PRO A 6 27.36 -0.50 35.84
N LEU A 7 26.75 -1.45 35.14
CA LEU A 7 27.32 -2.76 34.83
C LEU A 7 28.40 -2.60 33.75
N VAL A 8 29.63 -2.97 34.09
CA VAL A 8 30.79 -3.07 33.20
C VAL A 8 30.77 -4.45 32.54
N ALA A 9 30.83 -4.50 31.21
CA ALA A 9 31.02 -5.74 30.45
C ALA A 9 32.49 -6.20 30.53
N PRO A 10 32.77 -7.50 30.73
CA PRO A 10 34.13 -8.00 30.66
C PRO A 10 34.59 -8.09 29.20
N SER A 11 35.74 -7.47 28.94
CA SER A 11 36.58 -7.68 27.76
C SER A 11 37.46 -8.91 27.98
N ASP A 12 37.37 -9.89 27.08
CA ASP A 12 38.41 -10.85 26.71
C ASP A 12 37.96 -11.35 25.32
N GLY A 13 38.72 -11.28 24.23
CA GLY A 13 40.15 -11.52 24.14
C GLY A 13 40.37 -12.99 23.80
N ASP A 14 39.99 -13.43 22.59
CA ASP A 14 40.68 -14.58 21.97
C ASP A 14 40.56 -14.57 20.44
N VAL A 15 41.75 -14.52 19.83
CA VAL A 15 42.03 -14.66 18.41
C VAL A 15 42.20 -16.14 18.13
N VAL A 16 41.33 -16.72 17.31
CA VAL A 16 41.62 -18.00 16.66
C VAL A 16 41.25 -17.89 15.19
N GLY A 17 42.28 -17.80 14.35
CA GLY A 17 42.15 -17.80 12.91
C GLY A 17 41.67 -19.15 12.38
N ASN A 18 40.76 -19.11 11.41
CA ASN A 18 40.58 -20.20 10.47
C ASN A 18 40.79 -19.65 9.07
N SER A 19 42.00 -19.92 8.57
CA SER A 19 42.39 -19.80 7.17
C SER A 19 41.63 -20.86 6.37
N ALA A 20 40.72 -20.45 5.50
CA ALA A 20 40.25 -21.28 4.40
C ALA A 20 40.89 -20.75 3.12
N ASP A 21 41.99 -21.43 2.74
CA ASP A 21 42.61 -21.35 1.41
C ASP A 21 41.56 -21.66 0.33
N ASN A 22 41.23 -20.67 -0.51
CA ASN A 22 40.61 -20.93 -1.80
C ASN A 22 41.69 -20.88 -2.88
N SER A 23 42.44 -21.98 -3.01
CA SER A 23 43.40 -22.19 -4.09
C SER A 23 42.82 -23.08 -5.19
N HIS A 24 42.86 -22.56 -6.43
CA HIS A 24 42.78 -23.26 -7.73
C HIS A 24 41.41 -23.86 -8.14
N SER A 25 40.96 -23.72 -9.38
CA SER A 25 41.71 -23.84 -10.63
C SER A 25 41.10 -23.03 -11.78
N GLN A 26 41.96 -22.31 -12.50
CA GLN A 26 41.66 -21.88 -13.87
C GLN A 26 41.78 -23.09 -14.80
N VAL A 27 40.70 -23.43 -15.47
CA VAL A 27 40.75 -24.18 -16.73
C VAL A 27 39.91 -23.39 -17.72
N GLY A 28 40.59 -22.71 -18.65
CA GLY A 28 39.96 -21.94 -19.70
C GLY A 28 39.37 -22.85 -20.78
N SER A 29 38.14 -22.55 -21.19
CA SER A 29 37.61 -22.93 -22.50
C SER A 29 37.69 -21.71 -23.43
N PRO A 30 38.39 -21.80 -24.58
CA PRO A 30 38.54 -20.69 -25.50
C PRO A 30 37.36 -20.66 -26.47
N ASN A 31 36.41 -19.76 -26.23
CA ASN A 31 35.56 -19.06 -27.22
C ASN A 31 34.24 -18.63 -26.56
N SER A 32 34.25 -17.46 -25.92
CA SER A 32 33.03 -16.68 -25.71
C SER A 32 33.39 -15.19 -25.84
N PRO A 33 32.72 -14.40 -26.69
CA PRO A 33 33.16 -13.06 -27.07
C PRO A 33 32.85 -11.98 -26.01
N PHE A 34 32.51 -12.36 -24.78
CA PHE A 34 32.16 -11.43 -23.71
C PHE A 34 33.23 -11.44 -22.61
N ARG A 35 34.33 -10.73 -22.85
CA ARG A 35 35.18 -10.21 -21.77
C ARG A 35 35.65 -8.83 -22.16
N ASP A 36 35.04 -7.84 -21.52
CA ASP A 36 35.67 -6.63 -21.01
C ASP A 36 34.61 -5.93 -20.14
N ILE A 37 34.46 -6.41 -18.90
CA ILE A 37 33.80 -5.62 -17.84
C ILE A 37 34.96 -4.90 -17.14
N PRO A 38 35.06 -3.56 -17.24
CA PRO A 38 36.15 -2.81 -16.62
C PRO A 38 36.18 -3.01 -15.11
N GLU A 39 37.37 -3.35 -14.62
CA GLU A 39 37.71 -3.61 -13.22
C GLU A 39 37.81 -2.29 -12.44
N VAL A 40 36.71 -1.56 -12.29
CA VAL A 40 36.63 -0.40 -11.39
C VAL A 40 35.22 -0.39 -10.78
N TYR A 41 35.15 -0.61 -9.46
CA TYR A 41 33.95 -0.75 -8.60
C TYR A 41 33.31 -2.15 -8.42
N SER A 42 34.10 -3.24 -8.31
CA SER A 42 33.56 -4.51 -7.80
C SER A 42 33.37 -4.48 -6.28
N GLN A 43 32.37 -3.74 -5.78
CA GLN A 43 31.68 -4.27 -4.61
C GLN A 43 30.94 -5.51 -5.10
N ALA A 44 31.32 -6.68 -4.58
CA ALA A 44 30.66 -7.91 -4.96
C ALA A 44 29.16 -7.78 -4.66
N VAL A 45 28.33 -7.88 -5.69
CA VAL A 45 26.88 -7.92 -5.52
C VAL A 45 26.53 -9.24 -4.84
N ALA A 46 25.79 -9.15 -3.73
CA ALA A 46 25.31 -10.33 -3.03
C ALA A 46 24.06 -10.87 -3.73
N PHE A 47 24.02 -12.18 -4.00
CA PHE A 47 22.85 -12.86 -4.55
C PHE A 47 22.19 -13.73 -3.48
N SER A 48 20.87 -13.63 -3.31
CA SER A 48 20.10 -14.49 -2.40
C SER A 48 18.76 -14.94 -3.01
N PRO A 49 18.58 -16.21 -3.42
CA PRO A 49 19.53 -17.32 -3.34
C PRO A 49 20.80 -17.11 -4.16
N GLU A 50 21.77 -18.01 -4.01
CA GLU A 50 23.04 -17.99 -4.76
C GLU A 50 22.80 -17.85 -6.27
N LEU A 51 23.76 -17.25 -6.99
CA LEU A 51 23.59 -16.88 -8.40
C LEU A 51 23.18 -18.08 -9.29
N ASP A 52 23.71 -19.27 -9.02
CA ASP A 52 23.40 -20.48 -9.78
C ASP A 52 21.90 -20.83 -9.75
N TRP A 53 21.22 -20.60 -8.63
CA TRP A 53 19.77 -20.79 -8.52
C TRP A 53 19.00 -19.92 -9.53
N TRP A 54 19.45 -18.69 -9.76
CA TRP A 54 18.83 -17.80 -10.75
C TRP A 54 19.14 -18.25 -12.18
N LEU A 55 20.37 -18.70 -12.43
CA LEU A 55 20.79 -19.14 -13.77
C LEU A 55 20.14 -20.46 -14.19
N GLU A 56 19.87 -21.37 -13.25
CA GLU A 56 19.16 -22.63 -13.48
C GLU A 56 17.73 -22.45 -14.02
N ARG A 57 17.14 -21.27 -13.81
CA ARG A 57 15.82 -20.90 -14.34
C ARG A 57 15.85 -20.54 -15.82
N ASP A 58 17.03 -20.22 -16.33
CA ASP A 58 17.26 -19.91 -17.74
C ASP A 58 16.23 -18.93 -18.30
N SER A 59 15.30 -19.38 -19.14
CA SER A 59 14.26 -18.57 -19.76
C SER A 59 13.02 -18.31 -18.90
N GLU A 60 12.87 -18.96 -17.74
CA GLU A 60 11.80 -18.68 -16.79
C GLU A 60 11.90 -17.24 -16.31
N GLU A 61 10.77 -16.54 -16.34
CA GLU A 61 10.65 -15.19 -15.82
C GLU A 61 10.69 -15.21 -14.29
N VAL A 62 11.57 -14.39 -13.72
CA VAL A 62 11.79 -14.31 -12.28
C VAL A 62 11.58 -12.88 -11.80
N ARG A 63 11.16 -12.76 -10.55
CA ARG A 63 11.13 -11.48 -9.83
C ARG A 63 12.34 -11.38 -8.93
N ALA A 64 13.16 -10.35 -9.14
CA ALA A 64 14.36 -10.08 -8.36
C ALA A 64 14.24 -8.71 -7.67
N LEU A 65 14.29 -8.69 -6.34
CA LEU A 65 14.44 -7.48 -5.55
C LEU A 65 15.90 -7.02 -5.62
N VAL A 66 16.12 -5.88 -6.28
CA VAL A 66 17.43 -5.25 -6.43
C VAL A 66 17.54 -4.11 -5.42
N ILE A 67 18.50 -4.21 -4.51
CA ILE A 67 18.89 -3.13 -3.60
C ILE A 67 20.05 -2.38 -4.25
N THR A 68 19.89 -1.09 -4.48
CA THR A 68 20.86 -0.23 -5.19
C THR A 68 21.00 1.12 -4.52
N ARG A 69 22.18 1.72 -4.61
CA ARG A 69 22.40 3.14 -4.24
C ARG A 69 22.21 4.11 -5.40
N ASP A 70 21.91 3.57 -6.58
CA ASP A 70 21.82 4.27 -7.85
C ASP A 70 20.63 3.67 -8.62
N LEU A 71 19.44 4.11 -8.25
CA LEU A 71 18.20 3.64 -8.86
C LEU A 71 18.08 4.13 -10.31
N TYR A 72 18.70 5.27 -10.63
CA TYR A 72 18.75 5.81 -11.98
C TYR A 72 19.47 4.86 -12.93
N SER A 73 20.69 4.41 -12.58
CA SER A 73 21.41 3.43 -13.39
C SER A 73 20.64 2.12 -13.59
N LEU A 74 19.90 1.67 -12.57
CA LEU A 74 19.02 0.51 -12.70
C LEU A 74 17.85 0.77 -13.65
N HIS A 75 17.22 1.94 -13.54
CA HIS A 75 16.12 2.35 -14.42
C HIS A 75 16.57 2.43 -15.88
N THR A 76 17.66 3.14 -16.19
CA THR A 76 18.22 3.23 -17.54
C THR A 76 18.62 1.86 -18.10
N TRP A 77 19.12 0.96 -17.23
CA TRP A 77 19.38 -0.41 -17.63
C TRP A 77 18.08 -1.15 -18.00
N GLN A 78 17.02 -1.04 -17.19
CA GLN A 78 15.72 -1.63 -17.51
C GLN A 78 15.13 -1.08 -18.81
N GLU A 79 15.18 0.23 -19.04
CA GLU A 79 14.73 0.86 -20.31
C GLU A 79 15.45 0.25 -21.52
N LYS A 80 16.78 0.18 -21.45
CA LYS A 80 17.62 -0.36 -22.52
C LYS A 80 17.26 -1.80 -22.89
N TYR A 81 16.85 -2.60 -21.91
CA TYR A 81 16.49 -4.00 -22.10
C TYR A 81 14.97 -4.24 -22.17
N GLN A 82 14.15 -3.19 -22.17
CA GLN A 82 12.68 -3.27 -22.18
C GLN A 82 12.13 -4.11 -21.01
N LEU A 83 12.69 -3.88 -19.81
CA LEU A 83 12.35 -4.57 -18.56
C LEU A 83 11.65 -3.65 -17.54
N LEU A 84 11.20 -2.47 -17.96
CA LEU A 84 10.33 -1.65 -17.12
C LEU A 84 8.94 -2.30 -17.06
N PRO A 85 8.27 -2.27 -15.90
CA PRO A 85 6.89 -2.73 -15.82
C PRO A 85 6.02 -1.89 -16.75
N GLU A 86 5.06 -2.53 -17.39
CA GLU A 86 4.00 -1.84 -18.10
C GLU A 86 3.12 -1.10 -17.08
N GLN A 87 2.71 0.11 -17.44
CA GLN A 87 1.78 0.90 -16.66
C GLN A 87 0.56 1.18 -17.51
N SER A 88 -0.61 1.19 -16.89
CA SER A 88 -1.92 1.33 -17.54
C SER A 88 -2.06 2.61 -18.37
N GLY A 89 -1.28 3.65 -18.06
CA GLY A 89 -1.17 4.86 -18.87
C GLY A 89 -2.53 5.54 -19.10
N ASP A 90 -3.05 5.45 -20.32
CA ASP A 90 -4.35 6.00 -20.72
C ASP A 90 -5.52 5.32 -19.98
N GLU A 91 -5.40 4.05 -19.65
CA GLU A 91 -6.44 3.28 -18.93
C GLU A 91 -6.60 3.77 -17.47
N ALA A 92 -5.53 4.28 -16.86
CA ALA A 92 -5.60 5.03 -15.59
C ALA A 92 -6.00 6.51 -15.76
N GLY A 93 -6.68 6.84 -16.87
CA GLY A 93 -7.14 8.20 -17.17
C GLY A 93 -6.04 9.18 -17.58
N GLY A 94 -4.85 8.70 -17.97
CA GLY A 94 -3.75 9.54 -18.48
C GLY A 94 -3.14 10.49 -17.45
N ARG A 95 -3.40 10.27 -16.14
CA ARG A 95 -2.97 11.16 -15.05
C ARG A 95 -1.63 10.79 -14.42
N LEU A 96 -1.01 9.70 -14.85
CA LEU A 96 0.30 9.30 -14.35
C LEU A 96 1.36 10.29 -14.82
N VAL A 97 1.98 10.97 -13.86
CA VAL A 97 3.12 11.85 -14.11
C VAL A 97 4.39 11.04 -13.90
N GLU A 98 5.28 11.07 -14.88
CA GLU A 98 6.58 10.43 -14.76
C GLU A 98 7.34 11.00 -13.56
N SER A 99 7.85 10.10 -12.71
CA SER A 99 8.67 10.49 -11.56
C SER A 99 10.14 10.56 -11.94
N ASP A 100 10.82 11.63 -11.54
CA ASP A 100 12.26 11.77 -11.74
C ASP A 100 13.04 10.80 -10.84
N VAL A 101 13.36 9.61 -11.35
CA VAL A 101 14.13 8.58 -10.61
C VAL A 101 15.50 9.12 -10.16
N GLU A 102 16.03 10.11 -10.88
CA GLU A 102 17.26 10.85 -10.55
C GLU A 102 17.19 11.61 -9.21
N SER A 103 15.99 11.99 -8.77
CA SER A 103 15.79 12.73 -7.52
C SER A 103 15.91 11.85 -6.27
N LEU A 104 15.83 10.52 -6.43
CA LEU A 104 15.87 9.56 -5.33
C LEU A 104 17.30 9.32 -4.88
N THR A 105 17.61 9.72 -3.65
CA THR A 105 18.94 9.54 -3.04
C THR A 105 18.93 8.42 -2.00
N GLY A 106 20.12 7.94 -1.62
CA GLY A 106 20.28 6.89 -0.60
C GLY A 106 20.14 5.47 -1.14
N ILE A 107 19.91 4.52 -0.22
CA ILE A 107 19.67 3.12 -0.58
C ILE A 107 18.22 2.97 -0.99
N GLN A 108 18.03 2.50 -2.21
CA GLN A 108 16.74 2.27 -2.83
C GLN A 108 16.60 0.79 -3.15
N HIS A 109 15.37 0.37 -3.46
CA HIS A 109 15.10 -0.97 -3.94
C HIS A 109 14.04 -0.96 -5.02
N ARG A 110 14.10 -1.95 -5.92
CA ARG A 110 13.06 -2.19 -6.93
C ARG A 110 12.97 -3.67 -7.25
N ILE A 111 11.76 -4.16 -7.46
CA ILE A 111 11.55 -5.49 -8.02
C ILE A 111 11.66 -5.40 -9.55
N VAL A 112 12.54 -6.19 -10.13
CA VAL A 112 12.73 -6.31 -11.57
C VAL A 112 12.24 -7.69 -12.00
N THR A 113 11.40 -7.71 -13.03
CA THR A 113 10.92 -8.94 -13.68
C THR A 113 11.75 -9.18 -14.94
N LEU A 114 12.44 -10.32 -15.02
CA LEU A 114 13.36 -10.65 -16.12
C LEU A 114 13.61 -12.17 -16.19
N PRO A 115 14.09 -12.73 -17.32
CA PRO A 115 14.51 -14.12 -17.39
C PRO A 115 15.65 -14.45 -16.42
N GLY A 116 15.65 -15.66 -15.85
CA GLY A 116 16.67 -16.14 -14.90
C GLY A 116 18.11 -15.96 -15.40
N TRP A 117 18.38 -16.25 -16.68
CA TRP A 117 19.71 -16.09 -17.28
C TRP A 117 20.21 -14.63 -17.28
N GLN A 118 19.31 -13.64 -17.21
CA GLN A 118 19.67 -12.22 -17.20
C GLN A 118 20.04 -11.69 -15.81
N VAL A 119 19.71 -12.40 -14.73
CA VAL A 119 19.93 -11.93 -13.35
C VAL A 119 21.40 -11.60 -13.06
N ALA A 120 22.34 -12.38 -13.61
CA ALA A 120 23.78 -12.10 -13.47
C ALA A 120 24.20 -10.74 -14.02
N LYS A 121 23.44 -10.16 -14.97
CA LYS A 121 23.75 -8.86 -15.58
C LYS A 121 23.51 -7.70 -14.62
N LEU A 122 22.68 -7.88 -13.59
CA LEU A 122 22.44 -6.87 -12.55
C LEU A 122 23.71 -6.53 -11.75
N ALA A 123 24.69 -7.45 -11.69
CA ALA A 123 26.00 -7.17 -11.09
C ALA A 123 26.81 -6.12 -11.87
N GLY A 124 26.50 -5.91 -13.15
CA GLY A 124 27.13 -4.88 -13.98
C GLY A 124 26.41 -3.53 -13.95
N VAL A 125 25.27 -3.43 -13.25
CA VAL A 125 24.53 -2.18 -13.09
C VAL A 125 25.16 -1.37 -11.97
N SER A 126 25.50 -0.11 -12.25
CA SER A 126 26.09 0.80 -11.26
C SER A 126 25.21 0.88 -10.02
N GLY A 127 25.86 0.82 -8.86
CA GLY A 127 25.21 1.00 -7.57
C GLY A 127 24.47 -0.22 -7.01
N THR A 128 24.28 -1.31 -7.78
CA THR A 128 23.70 -2.56 -7.27
C THR A 128 24.52 -3.10 -6.10
N MET A 129 23.83 -3.50 -5.04
CA MET A 129 24.43 -4.02 -3.80
C MET A 129 23.98 -5.45 -3.54
N VAL A 130 22.69 -5.71 -3.65
CA VAL A 130 22.07 -7.01 -3.38
C VAL A 130 21.02 -7.30 -4.44
N VAL A 131 20.98 -8.54 -4.90
CA VAL A 131 19.90 -9.09 -5.72
C VAL A 131 19.33 -10.27 -4.97
N MET A 132 18.06 -10.20 -4.59
CA MET A 132 17.43 -11.25 -3.80
C MET A 132 16.02 -11.58 -4.27
N LYS A 133 15.49 -12.72 -3.82
CA LYS A 133 14.05 -12.98 -3.95
C LYS A 133 13.28 -11.90 -3.19
N PRO A 134 12.22 -11.33 -3.78
CA PRO A 134 11.26 -10.55 -3.02
C PRO A 134 10.76 -11.38 -1.83
N PRO A 135 10.56 -10.76 -0.66
CA PRO A 135 9.93 -11.45 0.47
C PRO A 135 8.55 -11.96 0.05
N GLU A 136 8.14 -13.09 0.61
CA GLU A 136 6.77 -13.56 0.47
C GLU A 136 5.83 -12.61 1.23
N ASN A 137 4.60 -12.47 0.74
CA ASN A 137 3.60 -11.67 1.45
C ASN A 137 3.43 -12.25 2.86
N PRO A 138 3.39 -11.40 3.90
CA PRO A 138 3.11 -11.87 5.24
C PRO A 138 1.76 -12.59 5.25
N GLN A 139 1.68 -13.70 6.00
CA GLN A 139 0.40 -14.36 6.22
C GLN A 139 -0.50 -13.42 7.03
N THR A 140 -1.78 -13.38 6.69
CA THR A 140 -2.76 -12.65 7.48
C THR A 140 -2.81 -13.25 8.88
N ALA A 141 -2.95 -12.39 9.90
CA ALA A 141 -3.17 -12.86 11.27
C ALA A 141 -4.47 -13.68 11.40
N SER A 142 -5.38 -13.52 10.43
CA SER A 142 -6.69 -14.16 10.36
C SER A 142 -6.72 -15.45 9.54
N ASP A 143 -5.59 -15.94 9.02
CA ASP A 143 -5.60 -17.25 8.40
C ASP A 143 -5.94 -18.25 9.49
N SER A 144 -7.18 -18.75 9.43
CA SER A 144 -7.74 -19.69 10.38
C SER A 144 -6.90 -20.97 10.32
N GLY A 145 -5.85 -20.95 11.15
CA GLY A 145 -5.14 -22.15 11.55
C GLY A 145 -6.17 -23.20 11.93
N ARG A 146 -5.80 -24.46 11.68
CA ARG A 146 -6.57 -25.66 12.02
C ARG A 146 -6.93 -25.78 13.52
N ASP A 147 -6.74 -24.75 14.33
CA ASP A 147 -7.11 -24.63 15.74
C ASP A 147 -8.41 -23.81 15.98
N GLY A 148 -9.08 -23.33 14.93
CA GLY A 148 -10.51 -23.00 15.01
C GLY A 148 -10.86 -21.68 15.70
N PHE A 149 -9.95 -20.70 15.70
CA PHE A 149 -10.33 -19.32 16.03
C PHE A 149 -10.81 -18.60 14.76
N SER A 150 -12.09 -18.76 14.42
CA SER A 150 -12.76 -17.95 13.41
C SER A 150 -13.27 -16.66 14.06
N ALA A 151 -12.78 -15.50 13.61
CA ALA A 151 -13.50 -14.24 13.78
C ALA A 151 -14.76 -14.31 12.90
N GLY A 152 -15.85 -14.82 13.46
CA GLY A 152 -17.10 -15.04 12.74
C GLY A 152 -17.74 -13.73 12.29
N ILE A 153 -18.08 -13.64 11.00
CA ILE A 153 -18.97 -12.62 10.44
C ILE A 153 -20.40 -13.18 10.58
N ALA A 154 -21.28 -12.46 11.28
CA ALA A 154 -22.68 -12.83 11.40
C ALA A 154 -23.41 -12.54 10.08
N THR A 155 -23.87 -13.57 9.38
CA THR A 155 -24.79 -13.42 8.24
C THR A 155 -26.20 -13.20 8.80
N GLY A 156 -26.87 -12.15 8.34
CA GLY A 156 -28.16 -11.68 8.86
C GLY A 156 -29.38 -12.57 8.57
N ASP A 157 -29.21 -13.87 8.34
CA ASP A 157 -30.27 -14.81 7.96
C ASP A 157 -30.77 -15.72 9.10
N GLY A 158 -30.35 -15.46 10.34
CA GLY A 158 -31.10 -15.85 11.54
C GLY A 158 -31.26 -17.36 11.81
N GLU A 159 -30.67 -18.25 11.03
CA GLU A 159 -30.82 -19.72 11.21
C GLU A 159 -29.50 -20.52 11.13
N ASP A 160 -28.33 -19.90 11.01
CA ASP A 160 -27.06 -20.60 11.26
C ASP A 160 -26.02 -19.64 11.85
N VAL A 161 -25.84 -19.70 13.17
CA VAL A 161 -24.78 -18.95 13.83
C VAL A 161 -23.57 -19.84 14.05
N ILE A 162 -22.45 -19.54 13.38
CA ILE A 162 -21.15 -19.80 13.99
C ILE A 162 -20.96 -18.71 15.05
N GLY A 163 -21.54 -18.94 16.23
CA GLY A 163 -21.53 -18.01 17.35
C GLY A 163 -22.87 -17.96 18.07
N GLY A 164 -23.13 -18.87 19.02
CA GLY A 164 -24.25 -18.68 19.95
C GLY A 164 -24.10 -17.36 20.73
N ASP A 165 -24.79 -17.20 21.86
CA ASP A 165 -24.51 -16.08 22.80
C ASP A 165 -23.02 -16.02 23.27
N ASP A 166 -22.21 -17.02 22.88
CA ASP A 166 -20.75 -17.13 22.96
C ASP A 166 -19.97 -16.67 21.71
N ALA A 167 -20.61 -16.04 20.71
CA ALA A 167 -19.91 -15.41 19.60
C ALA A 167 -18.91 -14.40 20.19
N PRO A 168 -17.62 -14.39 19.79
CA PRO A 168 -16.70 -13.35 20.21
C PRO A 168 -17.19 -11.99 19.66
N GLN A 169 -18.05 -11.34 20.43
CA GLN A 169 -18.21 -9.89 20.43
C GLN A 169 -16.79 -9.30 20.61
N PRO A 170 -16.47 -8.10 20.10
CA PRO A 170 -15.14 -7.52 20.22
C PRO A 170 -14.79 -7.32 21.70
N THR A 171 -14.26 -8.36 22.34
CA THR A 171 -13.78 -8.39 23.72
C THR A 171 -12.49 -7.59 23.87
N THR A 172 -11.99 -7.02 22.77
CA THR A 172 -10.93 -6.02 22.70
C THR A 172 -11.23 -4.75 23.48
N TRP A 173 -12.49 -4.44 23.83
CA TRP A 173 -12.76 -3.35 24.77
C TRP A 173 -12.07 -3.58 26.13
N ALA A 174 -11.95 -4.84 26.58
CA ALA A 174 -11.23 -5.16 27.81
C ALA A 174 -9.71 -4.90 27.69
N ALA A 175 -9.17 -4.86 26.47
CA ALA A 175 -7.78 -4.48 26.23
C ALA A 175 -7.52 -3.01 26.60
N VAL A 176 -8.53 -2.13 26.44
CA VAL A 176 -8.45 -0.72 26.87
C VAL A 176 -8.15 -0.64 28.37
N ASP A 177 -8.86 -1.42 29.18
CA ASP A 177 -8.66 -1.46 30.62
C ASP A 177 -7.40 -2.25 31.01
N LEU A 178 -7.11 -3.37 30.34
CA LEU A 178 -5.94 -4.21 30.62
C LEU A 178 -4.62 -3.48 30.34
N HIS A 179 -4.57 -2.66 29.30
CA HIS A 179 -3.42 -1.81 28.98
C HIS A 179 -3.40 -0.49 29.78
N GLY A 180 -4.42 -0.24 30.61
CA GLY A 180 -4.50 0.95 31.46
C GLY A 180 -4.78 2.24 30.70
N ALA A 181 -5.32 2.16 29.48
CA ALA A 181 -5.62 3.33 28.64
C ALA A 181 -6.60 4.28 29.34
N THR A 182 -7.64 3.74 30.00
CA THR A 182 -8.59 4.50 30.82
C THR A 182 -7.89 5.36 31.88
N GLY A 183 -6.85 4.81 32.53
CA GLY A 183 -6.06 5.53 33.53
C GLY A 183 -5.20 6.65 32.93
N SER A 184 -4.73 6.49 31.69
CA SER A 184 -4.00 7.53 30.95
C SER A 184 -4.92 8.68 30.54
N TRP A 185 -6.12 8.38 30.03
CA TRP A 185 -7.12 9.39 29.67
C TRP A 185 -7.59 10.22 30.87
N GLN A 186 -7.81 9.58 32.03
CA GLN A 186 -8.11 10.28 33.30
C GLN A 186 -6.99 11.24 33.74
N ARG A 187 -5.77 11.05 33.24
CA ARG A 187 -4.62 11.94 33.46
C ARG A 187 -4.39 12.91 32.29
N ASN A 188 -5.34 13.01 31.37
CA ASN A 188 -5.28 13.84 30.17
C ASN A 188 -4.12 13.47 29.22
N ILE A 189 -3.73 12.19 29.20
CA ILE A 189 -2.76 11.64 28.25
C ILE A 189 -3.55 10.96 27.14
N THR A 190 -3.78 11.67 26.04
CA THR A 190 -4.67 11.24 24.96
C THR A 190 -3.95 10.76 23.70
N GLY A 191 -2.65 11.06 23.56
CA GLY A 191 -1.91 10.86 22.30
C GLY A 191 -2.03 12.04 21.32
N GLN A 192 -2.68 13.15 21.71
CA GLN A 192 -2.77 14.34 20.85
C GLN A 192 -1.39 14.80 20.36
N GLY A 193 -1.27 15.02 19.05
CA GLY A 193 -0.02 15.42 18.40
C GLY A 193 0.92 14.25 18.06
N VAL A 194 0.49 13.00 18.22
CA VAL A 194 1.22 11.81 17.80
C VAL A 194 0.48 11.14 16.65
N ASN A 195 1.16 10.95 15.52
CA ASN A 195 0.66 10.15 14.40
C ASN A 195 1.23 8.73 14.48
N VAL A 196 0.39 7.73 14.28
CA VAL A 196 0.77 6.31 14.24
C VAL A 196 0.58 5.80 12.82
N ALA A 197 1.66 5.37 12.17
CA ALA A 197 1.59 4.73 10.86
C ALA A 197 1.33 3.22 11.03
N ILE A 198 0.25 2.74 10.43
CA ILE A 198 -0.11 1.33 10.38
C ILE A 198 0.09 0.87 8.93
N VAL A 199 0.95 -0.14 8.72
CA VAL A 199 1.20 -0.72 7.40
C VAL A 199 0.40 -2.02 7.31
N ASP A 200 -0.82 -1.91 6.79
CA ASP A 200 -1.78 -3.01 6.65
C ASP A 200 -2.53 -2.87 5.29
N SER A 201 -3.67 -3.53 5.11
CA SER A 201 -4.47 -3.51 3.88
C SER A 201 -5.31 -2.24 3.66
N GLY A 202 -4.87 -1.09 4.20
CA GLY A 202 -5.65 0.14 4.23
C GLY A 202 -6.63 0.23 5.42
N ILE A 203 -7.57 1.16 5.33
CA ILE A 203 -8.56 1.50 6.35
C ILE A 203 -9.86 1.91 5.64
N ASP A 204 -11.02 1.51 6.17
CA ASP A 204 -12.29 2.10 5.74
C ASP A 204 -12.37 3.54 6.22
N PHE A 205 -12.33 4.45 5.25
CA PHE A 205 -12.27 5.89 5.46
C PHE A 205 -13.56 6.47 6.00
N ALA A 206 -14.71 5.90 5.61
CA ALA A 206 -16.02 6.39 5.98
C ALA A 206 -16.53 5.76 7.29
N HIS A 207 -15.75 4.88 7.92
CA HIS A 207 -16.16 4.19 9.14
C HIS A 207 -16.47 5.20 10.28
N PRO A 208 -17.71 5.26 10.81
CA PRO A 208 -18.10 6.27 11.79
C PRO A 208 -17.26 6.30 13.06
N ASP A 209 -16.84 5.14 13.57
CA ASP A 209 -15.98 5.05 14.78
C ASP A 209 -14.55 5.55 14.56
N LEU A 210 -14.12 5.69 13.31
CA LEU A 210 -12.78 6.15 12.96
C LEU A 210 -12.79 7.60 12.48
N ASN A 211 -13.96 8.16 12.17
CA ASN A 211 -14.08 9.52 11.66
C ASN A 211 -13.41 10.55 12.58
N GLY A 212 -12.45 11.28 12.03
CA GLY A 212 -11.69 12.32 12.75
C GLY A 212 -10.53 11.78 13.60
N THR A 213 -10.28 10.47 13.59
CA THR A 213 -9.14 9.85 14.29
C THR A 213 -7.94 9.59 13.38
N GLN A 214 -8.15 9.58 12.06
CA GLN A 214 -7.08 9.37 11.08
C GLN A 214 -6.08 10.54 11.11
N ALA A 215 -4.80 10.23 10.90
CA ALA A 215 -3.81 11.26 10.65
C ALA A 215 -4.15 12.02 9.36
N ARG A 216 -4.02 13.34 9.39
CA ARG A 216 -4.40 14.23 8.30
C ARG A 216 -3.21 15.09 7.86
N VAL A 217 -3.24 15.53 6.61
CA VAL A 217 -2.34 16.56 6.12
C VAL A 217 -2.61 17.82 6.94
N ASP A 218 -1.55 18.35 7.57
CA ASP A 218 -1.57 19.58 8.37
C ASP A 218 -0.60 20.57 7.71
N ASP A 219 -1.02 21.09 6.55
CA ASP A 219 -0.28 22.04 5.74
C ASP A 219 -1.26 22.95 4.98
N PRO A 220 -1.56 24.15 5.48
CA PRO A 220 -2.48 25.11 4.84
C PRO A 220 -2.08 25.57 3.44
N THR A 221 -0.87 25.22 2.97
CA THR A 221 -0.42 25.52 1.60
C THR A 221 -0.65 24.36 0.63
N SER A 222 -0.97 23.17 1.16
CA SER A 222 -1.35 22.01 0.37
C SER A 222 -2.81 22.13 -0.08
N PRO A 223 -3.15 21.78 -1.33
CA PRO A 223 -4.54 21.64 -1.75
C PRO A 223 -5.27 20.50 -1.02
N TRP A 224 -4.52 19.63 -0.35
CA TRP A 224 -5.02 18.49 0.41
C TRP A 224 -4.98 18.73 1.93
N ASP A 225 -4.85 19.99 2.37
CA ASP A 225 -4.92 20.30 3.81
C ASP A 225 -6.21 19.75 4.42
N GLY A 226 -6.10 19.06 5.55
CA GLY A 226 -7.21 18.35 6.18
C GLY A 226 -7.39 16.90 5.72
N TRP A 227 -6.91 16.52 4.53
CA TRP A 227 -7.17 15.19 3.98
C TRP A 227 -6.45 14.10 4.77
N PRO A 228 -7.08 12.95 5.03
CA PRO A 228 -6.41 11.84 5.68
C PRO A 228 -5.22 11.31 4.88
N ILE A 229 -4.16 10.98 5.61
CA ILE A 229 -2.96 10.36 5.08
C ILE A 229 -3.24 8.86 5.01
N MET A 230 -3.75 8.41 3.87
CA MET A 230 -4.13 7.02 3.63
C MET A 230 -3.48 6.47 2.37
N PHE A 231 -3.16 5.19 2.40
CA PHE A 231 -2.53 4.48 1.29
C PHE A 231 -2.94 3.00 1.33
N ASP A 232 -3.53 2.49 0.24
CA ASP A 232 -3.62 1.05 0.02
C ASP A 232 -2.65 0.63 -1.08
N GLY A 233 -1.57 -0.04 -0.69
CA GLY A 233 -0.49 -0.39 -1.62
C GLY A 233 -0.91 -1.42 -2.67
N ARG A 234 -1.90 -2.26 -2.35
CA ARG A 234 -2.43 -3.25 -3.29
C ARG A 234 -3.22 -2.58 -4.41
N SER A 235 -4.16 -1.71 -4.05
CA SER A 235 -5.02 -0.99 -4.99
C SER A 235 -4.20 -0.05 -5.85
N LEU A 236 -3.22 0.66 -5.27
CA LEU A 236 -2.30 1.47 -6.06
C LEU A 236 -1.54 0.62 -7.09
N HIS A 237 -1.03 -0.55 -6.69
CA HIS A 237 -0.30 -1.42 -7.62
C HIS A 237 -1.17 -1.89 -8.79
N ARG A 238 -2.43 -2.26 -8.51
CA ARG A 238 -3.40 -2.69 -9.53
C ARG A 238 -3.78 -1.54 -10.46
N TRP A 239 -4.09 -0.37 -9.89
CA TRP A 239 -4.41 0.81 -10.68
C TRP A 239 -3.25 1.25 -11.59
N LEU A 240 -2.02 1.26 -11.06
CA LEU A 240 -0.83 1.65 -11.84
C LEU A 240 -0.50 0.69 -12.98
N ASN A 241 -0.68 -0.61 -12.80
CA ASN A 241 -0.36 -1.59 -13.83
C ASN A 241 -1.49 -1.79 -14.82
N ASP A 242 -2.72 -1.92 -14.31
CA ASP A 242 -3.86 -2.47 -15.03
C ASP A 242 -5.04 -1.48 -15.14
N GLY A 243 -4.98 -0.33 -14.45
CA GLY A 243 -6.09 0.63 -14.41
C GLY A 243 -7.26 0.17 -13.51
N ASP A 244 -7.10 -0.96 -12.85
CA ASP A 244 -8.15 -1.62 -12.08
C ASP A 244 -8.55 -0.87 -10.80
N THR A 245 -9.86 -0.70 -10.61
CA THR A 245 -10.52 -0.02 -9.48
C THR A 245 -11.85 -0.71 -9.19
N TYR A 246 -12.46 -0.46 -8.04
CA TYR A 246 -13.82 -0.93 -7.77
C TYR A 246 -14.82 -0.17 -8.64
N PRO A 247 -15.82 -0.81 -9.29
CA PRO A 247 -16.24 -2.20 -9.13
C PRO A 247 -15.60 -3.22 -10.09
N SER A 248 -14.80 -2.78 -11.08
CA SER A 248 -14.22 -3.70 -12.07
C SER A 248 -13.27 -4.73 -11.45
N ASP A 249 -12.57 -4.34 -10.38
CA ASP A 249 -11.83 -5.19 -9.47
C ASP A 249 -12.40 -5.10 -8.05
N GLY A 250 -13.26 -6.06 -7.69
CA GLY A 250 -13.86 -6.18 -6.35
C GLY A 250 -12.85 -6.42 -5.22
N SER A 251 -11.56 -6.43 -5.51
CA SER A 251 -10.48 -6.56 -4.53
C SER A 251 -9.63 -5.29 -4.36
N SER A 252 -10.01 -4.22 -5.06
CA SER A 252 -9.48 -2.86 -4.92
C SER A 252 -10.28 -2.06 -3.90
N TRP A 253 -9.58 -1.25 -3.13
CA TRP A 253 -10.11 -0.25 -2.21
C TRP A 253 -10.14 1.16 -2.82
N PHE A 254 -9.74 1.30 -4.09
CA PHE A 254 -9.92 2.53 -4.86
C PHE A 254 -11.24 2.45 -5.62
N ALA A 255 -12.16 3.37 -5.33
CA ALA A 255 -13.42 3.49 -6.05
C ALA A 255 -13.21 4.25 -7.37
N ASP A 256 -13.76 3.73 -8.47
CA ASP A 256 -13.86 4.46 -9.72
C ASP A 256 -14.95 5.53 -9.59
N THR A 257 -14.55 6.79 -9.65
CA THR A 257 -15.47 7.93 -9.65
C THR A 257 -15.47 8.68 -10.99
N SER A 258 -15.12 8.00 -12.08
CA SER A 258 -15.04 8.60 -13.42
C SER A 258 -16.42 8.91 -14.02
N THR A 259 -17.48 8.25 -13.55
CA THR A 259 -18.86 8.54 -13.92
C THR A 259 -19.26 9.91 -13.38
N THR A 260 -19.93 10.72 -14.20
CA THR A 260 -20.37 12.07 -13.82
C THR A 260 -21.85 12.29 -14.04
N ASP A 261 -22.45 13.14 -13.23
CA ASP A 261 -23.85 13.56 -13.33
C ASP A 261 -24.03 15.06 -13.06
N LEU A 262 -25.22 15.58 -13.34
CA LEU A 262 -25.59 17.00 -13.27
C LEU A 262 -26.97 17.16 -12.61
N ASP A 263 -27.23 18.33 -12.03
CA ASP A 263 -28.57 18.80 -11.67
C ASP A 263 -28.91 19.98 -12.60
N ALA A 264 -29.44 19.68 -13.79
CA ALA A 264 -29.66 20.68 -14.83
C ALA A 264 -30.88 21.57 -14.59
N ASP A 265 -31.87 21.12 -13.82
CA ASP A 265 -33.09 21.88 -13.53
C ASP A 265 -33.10 22.53 -12.14
N GLY A 266 -32.11 22.21 -11.30
CA GLY A 266 -31.83 22.85 -10.01
C GLY A 266 -32.81 22.40 -8.92
N ASP A 267 -33.36 21.18 -9.02
CA ASP A 267 -34.34 20.65 -8.08
C ASP A 267 -33.72 19.89 -6.89
N GLY A 268 -32.39 19.73 -6.88
CA GLY A 268 -31.65 19.02 -5.85
C GLY A 268 -31.54 17.52 -6.09
N LEU A 269 -31.98 17.00 -7.24
CA LEU A 269 -31.79 15.62 -7.66
C LEU A 269 -30.86 15.58 -8.87
N LEU A 270 -29.93 14.62 -8.88
CA LEU A 270 -29.10 14.39 -10.05
C LEU A 270 -29.91 13.74 -11.17
N ASP A 271 -29.78 14.27 -12.39
CA ASP A 271 -30.65 13.96 -13.53
C ASP A 271 -30.60 12.49 -13.96
N SER A 272 -29.41 11.86 -13.87
CA SER A 272 -29.19 10.50 -14.38
C SER A 272 -29.33 9.44 -13.28
N SER A 273 -28.73 9.70 -12.13
CA SER A 273 -28.66 8.79 -10.98
C SER A 273 -29.86 8.92 -10.04
N GLY A 274 -30.50 10.08 -9.99
CA GLY A 274 -31.61 10.37 -9.07
C GLY A 274 -31.18 10.58 -7.62
N LEU A 275 -29.87 10.66 -7.35
CA LEU A 275 -29.35 10.93 -6.00
C LEU A 275 -29.75 12.33 -5.56
N ASN A 276 -30.13 12.46 -4.30
CA ASN A 276 -30.48 13.72 -3.70
C ASN A 276 -29.23 14.39 -3.14
N ILE A 277 -29.01 15.63 -3.57
CA ILE A 277 -27.87 16.48 -3.23
C ILE A 277 -28.35 17.75 -2.52
N THR A 278 -29.57 17.73 -1.98
CA THR A 278 -30.19 18.91 -1.39
C THR A 278 -29.34 19.44 -0.25
N GLY A 279 -28.93 20.72 -0.35
CA GLY A 279 -28.09 21.37 0.65
C GLY A 279 -26.59 21.27 0.39
N LEU A 280 -26.16 20.48 -0.60
CA LEU A 280 -24.79 20.42 -1.06
C LEU A 280 -24.53 21.44 -2.18
N VAL A 281 -23.26 21.75 -2.42
CA VAL A 281 -22.82 22.73 -3.43
C VAL A 281 -21.65 22.17 -4.23
N SER A 282 -21.76 22.21 -5.56
CA SER A 282 -20.64 22.01 -6.49
C SER A 282 -20.26 23.34 -7.13
N GLN A 283 -18.96 23.69 -7.16
CA GLN A 283 -18.49 24.91 -7.82
C GLN A 283 -18.49 24.78 -9.36
N SER A 284 -18.36 23.56 -9.89
CA SER A 284 -18.44 23.28 -11.33
C SER A 284 -19.85 22.94 -11.82
N GLY A 285 -20.71 22.44 -10.93
CA GLY A 285 -21.99 21.81 -11.26
C GLY A 285 -21.87 20.35 -11.72
N VAL A 286 -20.66 19.77 -11.70
CA VAL A 286 -20.40 18.37 -12.10
C VAL A 286 -20.17 17.52 -10.88
N TRP A 287 -20.94 16.45 -10.75
CA TRP A 287 -20.87 15.51 -9.64
C TRP A 287 -20.21 14.22 -10.10
N HIS A 288 -19.22 13.73 -9.38
CA HIS A 288 -18.58 12.46 -9.68
C HIS A 288 -19.19 11.35 -8.82
N LEU A 289 -19.50 10.23 -9.45
CA LEU A 289 -20.21 9.10 -8.85
C LEU A 289 -19.32 7.87 -8.86
N GLY A 290 -19.32 7.14 -7.74
CA GLY A 290 -18.70 5.83 -7.62
C GLY A 290 -19.43 4.98 -6.59
N GLU A 291 -18.82 3.84 -6.26
CA GLU A 291 -19.37 2.86 -5.32
C GLU A 291 -18.33 2.49 -4.27
N HIS A 292 -18.76 2.29 -3.02
CA HIS A 292 -17.87 1.96 -1.91
C HIS A 292 -17.49 0.47 -1.93
N PRO A 293 -16.19 0.12 -1.86
CA PRO A 293 -15.71 -1.25 -2.05
C PRO A 293 -15.91 -2.20 -0.85
N ASP A 294 -16.40 -1.72 0.30
CA ASP A 294 -16.57 -2.55 1.50
C ASP A 294 -17.83 -3.42 1.46
N ASN A 295 -17.64 -4.72 1.21
CA ASN A 295 -18.70 -5.71 1.20
C ASN A 295 -19.49 -5.79 2.52
N ASN A 296 -18.89 -5.52 3.68
CA ASN A 296 -19.63 -5.53 4.95
C ASN A 296 -20.59 -4.34 5.04
N LEU A 297 -20.15 -3.19 4.54
CA LEU A 297 -21.00 -2.00 4.46
C LEU A 297 -22.15 -2.22 3.48
N GLN A 298 -21.86 -2.75 2.28
CA GLN A 298 -22.88 -3.13 1.31
C GLN A 298 -23.89 -4.14 1.89
N ASN A 299 -23.42 -5.16 2.62
CA ASN A 299 -24.31 -6.12 3.29
C ASN A 299 -25.18 -5.48 4.37
N LYS A 300 -24.68 -4.45 5.06
CA LYS A 300 -25.43 -3.72 6.09
C LYS A 300 -26.51 -2.83 5.47
N VAL A 301 -26.18 -2.14 4.37
CA VAL A 301 -27.10 -1.27 3.62
C VAL A 301 -28.12 -2.11 2.83
N GLY A 302 -27.68 -3.26 2.31
CA GLY A 302 -28.48 -4.18 1.51
C GLY A 302 -28.38 -3.93 -0.01
N ASP A 303 -27.50 -3.03 -0.44
CA ASP A 303 -27.24 -2.69 -1.84
C ASP A 303 -25.80 -2.12 -1.98
N ASP A 304 -25.42 -1.77 -3.21
CA ASP A 304 -24.21 -0.98 -3.48
C ASP A 304 -24.30 0.37 -2.75
N VAL A 305 -23.18 0.82 -2.18
CA VAL A 305 -23.12 2.06 -1.41
C VAL A 305 -22.56 3.18 -2.27
N ALA A 306 -23.38 4.20 -2.52
CA ALA A 306 -23.03 5.30 -3.39
C ALA A 306 -21.95 6.20 -2.77
N VAL A 307 -21.01 6.64 -3.61
CA VAL A 307 -19.97 7.61 -3.29
C VAL A 307 -20.13 8.82 -4.20
N LEU A 308 -20.14 10.01 -3.61
CA LEU A 308 -20.23 11.28 -4.30
C LEU A 308 -18.94 12.07 -4.09
N VAL A 309 -18.28 12.48 -5.17
CA VAL A 309 -17.11 13.36 -5.10
C VAL A 309 -17.45 14.70 -5.71
N VAL A 310 -17.24 15.76 -4.94
CA VAL A 310 -17.67 17.12 -5.27
C VAL A 310 -16.55 18.12 -5.04
N ASP A 311 -16.53 19.15 -5.89
CA ASP A 311 -15.65 20.30 -5.80
C ASP A 311 -16.33 21.42 -5.01
N GLU A 312 -16.53 21.22 -3.71
CA GLU A 312 -17.33 22.10 -2.86
C GLU A 312 -16.64 23.45 -2.60
N VAL A 313 -15.31 23.44 -2.43
CA VAL A 313 -14.53 24.62 -2.09
C VAL A 313 -13.96 25.30 -3.34
N SER A 314 -13.34 24.52 -4.23
CA SER A 314 -12.65 25.05 -5.42
C SER A 314 -13.05 24.32 -6.70
N ASN A 315 -13.46 25.08 -7.72
CA ASN A 315 -13.91 24.54 -9.00
C ASN A 315 -12.92 23.55 -9.62
N SER A 316 -13.43 22.38 -10.01
CA SER A 316 -12.72 21.28 -10.68
C SER A 316 -11.59 20.65 -9.86
N THR A 317 -11.59 20.82 -8.52
CA THR A 317 -10.60 20.19 -7.64
C THR A 317 -11.09 18.91 -6.96
N TYR A 318 -12.41 18.73 -6.87
CA TYR A 318 -13.05 17.54 -6.30
C TYR A 318 -12.52 17.22 -4.90
N ASP A 319 -12.67 18.21 -4.03
CA ASP A 319 -12.03 18.34 -2.72
C ASP A 319 -12.80 17.75 -1.54
N THR A 320 -14.01 17.21 -1.80
CA THR A 320 -14.87 16.65 -0.76
C THR A 320 -15.54 15.36 -1.25
N VAL A 321 -15.60 14.35 -0.38
CA VAL A 321 -16.25 13.05 -0.62
C VAL A 321 -17.41 12.88 0.37
N TYR A 322 -18.54 12.40 -0.13
CA TYR A 322 -19.66 11.93 0.68
C TYR A 322 -19.93 10.46 0.35
N VAL A 323 -20.34 9.69 1.35
CA VAL A 323 -20.66 8.26 1.22
C VAL A 323 -22.02 8.03 1.83
N ASP A 324 -22.93 7.38 1.10
CA ASP A 324 -24.30 7.09 1.52
C ASP A 324 -24.32 5.92 2.52
N LEU A 325 -24.06 6.21 3.80
CA LEU A 325 -23.79 5.20 4.82
C LEU A 325 -25.05 4.46 5.29
N ASP A 326 -26.24 5.00 5.01
CA ASP A 326 -27.53 4.40 5.33
C ASP A 326 -28.34 3.93 4.12
N GLY A 327 -27.91 4.27 2.90
CA GLY A 327 -28.41 3.75 1.63
C GLY A 327 -29.74 4.37 1.20
N ASP A 328 -30.06 5.56 1.66
CA ASP A 328 -31.32 6.22 1.33
C ASP A 328 -31.24 7.12 0.08
N GLY A 329 -30.03 7.30 -0.47
CA GLY A 329 -29.75 8.10 -1.65
C GLY A 329 -29.80 9.61 -1.43
N GLU A 330 -29.87 10.09 -0.19
CA GLU A 330 -29.75 11.50 0.19
C GLU A 330 -28.39 11.78 0.82
N PHE A 331 -27.70 12.77 0.26
CA PHE A 331 -26.37 13.16 0.71
C PHE A 331 -26.37 14.42 1.58
N GLY A 332 -27.53 15.09 1.74
CA GLY A 332 -27.65 16.32 2.51
C GLY A 332 -27.34 16.19 4.01
N ASP A 333 -27.46 15.00 4.59
CA ASP A 333 -27.11 14.68 5.97
C ASP A 333 -25.82 13.87 6.12
N GLU A 334 -25.18 13.52 4.99
CA GLU A 334 -23.94 12.77 5.01
C GLU A 334 -22.75 13.60 5.48
N PHE A 335 -21.80 12.92 6.12
CA PHE A 335 -20.65 13.59 6.69
C PHE A 335 -19.62 13.92 5.59
N PRO A 336 -19.24 15.20 5.41
CA PRO A 336 -18.26 15.57 4.40
C PRO A 336 -16.88 15.08 4.80
N MET A 337 -16.25 14.34 3.91
CA MET A 337 -14.90 13.85 4.08
C MET A 337 -13.92 14.66 3.24
N ARG A 338 -12.98 15.31 3.94
CA ARG A 338 -11.89 16.14 3.42
C ARG A 338 -10.82 16.27 4.47
#